data_AF-A0A2X4UIL9-F1
#
_entry.id   AF-A0A2X4UIL9-F1
#
_cell.length_a   1.000
_cell.length_b   1.000
_cell.length_c   1.000
_cell.angle_alpha   90.00
_cell.angle_beta   90.00
_cell.angle_gamma   90.00
#
_symmetry.space_group_name_H-M   'P 1'
#
loop_
_entity.id
_entity.type
_entity.pdbx_description
1 polymer ?
#
loop_
_entity_poly.entity_id
_entity_poly.type
_entity_poly.pdbx_seq_one_letter_code
_entity_poly.pdbx_strand_id
1 'polypeptide(L)'
;MTGLEAWAATLNLEADWCMLSVELQLHAKRSPAFAVEYKNIWDVHQAKIGAVIGSLFQRVGKVPPADQNELAAAFMAMAHGLALQKTGTGADPSGKLIMLFLRSLLFAPSAT
;
A
#
# COMPACT_ATOMS: atom_id res chain seq x y z
N MET A 1 -7.09 -18.10 -3.59
CA MET A 1 -6.60 -17.22 -2.50
C MET A 1 -5.14 -17.47 -2.12
N THR A 2 -4.63 -18.70 -2.27
CA THR A 2 -3.24 -19.09 -2.02
C THR A 2 -2.18 -18.22 -2.72
N GLY A 3 -2.41 -17.81 -3.97
CA GLY A 3 -1.47 -16.94 -4.69
C GLY A 3 -1.32 -15.53 -4.09
N LEU A 4 -2.38 -15.01 -3.46
CA LEU A 4 -2.36 -13.69 -2.82
C LEU A 4 -1.65 -13.73 -1.46
N GLU A 5 -1.71 -14.87 -0.76
CA GLU A 5 -0.93 -15.11 0.47
C GLU A 5 0.55 -15.29 0.18
N ALA A 6 0.89 -15.98 -0.91
CA ALA A 6 2.26 -16.11 -1.38
C ALA A 6 2.86 -14.75 -1.77
N TRP A 7 2.10 -13.91 -2.49
CA TRP A 7 2.50 -12.53 -2.80
C TRP A 7 2.62 -11.66 -1.53
N ALA A 8 1.73 -11.83 -0.56
CA ALA A 8 1.82 -11.08 0.69
C ALA A 8 3.09 -11.40 1.50
N ALA A 9 3.59 -12.63 1.40
CA ALA A 9 4.86 -13.00 2.01
C ALA A 9 6.06 -12.33 1.34
N THR A 10 5.95 -11.92 0.07
CA THR A 10 7.02 -11.16 -0.63
C THR A 10 7.02 -9.68 -0.27
N LEU A 11 5.89 -9.09 0.15
CA LEU A 11 5.84 -7.71 0.66
C LEU A 11 6.76 -7.48 1.86
N ASN A 12 6.99 -8.52 2.68
CA ASN A 12 7.89 -8.44 3.83
C ASN A 12 9.38 -8.30 3.44
N LEU A 13 9.74 -8.58 2.19
CA LEU A 13 11.11 -8.40 1.67
C LEU A 13 11.37 -6.96 1.20
N GLU A 14 10.34 -6.10 1.16
CA GLU A 14 10.41 -4.74 0.61
C GLU A 14 10.59 -3.65 1.69
N ALA A 15 10.93 -4.03 2.93
CA ALA A 15 11.10 -3.08 4.02
C ALA A 15 12.12 -1.97 3.70
N ASP A 16 13.20 -2.32 2.99
CA ASP A 16 14.22 -1.37 2.51
C ASP A 16 13.62 -0.34 1.53
N TRP A 17 12.70 -0.78 0.68
CA TRP A 17 11.98 0.08 -0.27
C TRP A 17 11.00 1.02 0.43
N CYS A 18 10.29 0.52 1.45
CA CYS A 18 9.39 1.35 2.25
C CYS A 18 10.15 2.43 3.02
N MET A 19 11.30 2.08 3.60
CA MET A 19 12.17 3.05 4.28
C MET A 19 12.73 4.10 3.33
N LEU A 20 13.25 3.68 2.17
CA LEU A 20 13.71 4.62 1.13
C LEU A 20 12.57 5.56 0.70
N SER A 21 11.37 5.03 0.48
CA SER A 21 10.19 5.83 0.12
C SER A 21 9.88 6.91 1.17
N VAL A 22 10.01 6.59 2.47
CA VAL A 22 9.85 7.55 3.57
C VAL A 22 10.94 8.62 3.54
N GLU A 23 12.20 8.25 3.32
CA GLU A 23 13.31 9.21 3.24
C GLU A 23 13.12 10.20 2.07
N LEU A 24 12.73 9.69 0.90
CA LEU A 24 12.43 10.52 -0.27
C LEU A 24 11.21 11.42 -0.02
N GLN A 25 10.19 10.92 0.68
CA GLN A 25 9.03 11.73 1.09
C GLN A 25 9.44 12.88 1.99
N LEU A 26 10.27 12.62 3.00
CA LEU A 26 10.80 13.64 3.90
C LEU A 26 11.65 14.67 3.16
N HIS A 27 12.46 14.24 2.19
CA HIS A 27 13.24 15.15 1.35
C HIS A 27 12.33 16.03 0.47
N ALA A 28 11.30 15.45 -0.15
CA ALA A 28 10.30 16.19 -0.91
C ALA A 28 9.57 17.26 -0.07
N LYS A 29 9.32 17.00 1.22
CA LYS A 29 8.75 18.01 2.14
C LYS A 29 9.69 19.18 2.42
N ARG A 30 11.00 19.02 2.20
CA ARG A 30 12.03 20.03 2.48
C ARG A 30 12.56 20.73 1.22
N SER A 31 12.40 20.13 0.04
CA SER A 31 12.91 20.65 -1.23
C SER A 31 11.79 20.74 -2.27
N PRO A 32 11.26 21.94 -2.56
CA PRO A 32 10.19 22.13 -3.56
C PRO A 32 10.59 21.65 -4.96
N ALA A 33 11.86 21.84 -5.34
CA ALA A 33 12.36 21.38 -6.64
C ALA A 33 12.34 19.84 -6.75
N PHE A 34 12.69 19.15 -5.67
CA PHE A 34 12.61 17.69 -5.62
C PHE A 34 11.16 17.19 -5.55
N ALA A 35 10.28 17.93 -4.87
CA ALA A 35 8.89 17.56 -4.66
C ALA A 35 8.12 17.36 -5.98
N VAL A 36 8.44 18.11 -7.03
CA VAL A 36 7.81 17.98 -8.35
C VAL A 36 8.07 16.60 -8.94
N GLU A 37 9.33 16.18 -8.97
CA GLU A 37 9.70 14.89 -9.56
C GLU A 37 9.26 13.72 -8.69
N TYR A 38 9.40 13.87 -7.37
CA TYR A 38 8.89 12.90 -6.41
C TYR A 38 7.38 12.67 -6.57
N LYS A 39 6.60 13.74 -6.78
CA LYS A 39 5.15 13.64 -6.97
C LYS A 39 4.79 12.83 -8.21
N ASN A 40 5.51 12.99 -9.32
CA ASN A 40 5.27 12.21 -10.54
C ASN A 40 5.44 10.70 -10.28
N ILE A 41 6.52 10.32 -9.60
CA ILE A 41 6.80 8.92 -9.25
C ILE A 41 5.74 8.40 -8.27
N TRP A 42 5.39 9.21 -7.26
CA TRP A 42 4.38 8.85 -6.27
C TRP A 42 3.00 8.61 -6.90
N ASP A 43 2.56 9.51 -7.77
CA ASP A 43 1.26 9.42 -8.43
C ASP A 43 1.19 8.17 -9.32
N VAL A 44 2.27 7.85 -10.06
CA VAL A 44 2.35 6.60 -10.86
C VAL A 44 2.32 5.36 -9.97
N HIS A 45 3.03 5.38 -8.84
CA HIS A 45 3.04 4.25 -7.91
C HIS A 45 1.66 4.02 -7.30
N GLN A 46 1.01 5.09 -6.83
CA GLN A 46 -0.35 5.06 -6.29
C GLN A 46 -1.36 4.55 -7.32
N ALA A 47 -1.29 5.05 -8.56
CA ALA A 47 -2.19 4.63 -9.64
C ALA A 47 -2.04 3.14 -9.99
N LYS A 48 -0.82 2.61 -10.00
CA LYS A 48 -0.57 1.18 -10.24
C LYS A 48 -1.19 0.31 -9.14
N ILE A 49 -1.04 0.70 -7.87
CA ILE A 49 -1.66 -0.02 -6.75
C ILE A 49 -3.19 0.09 -6.84
N GLY A 50 -3.72 1.28 -7.17
CA GLY A 50 -5.15 1.50 -7.37
C GLY A 50 -5.73 0.58 -8.44
N ALA A 51 -5.06 0.43 -9.58
CA ALA A 51 -5.48 -0.48 -10.65
C ALA A 51 -5.53 -1.96 -10.18
N VAL A 52 -4.58 -2.39 -9.34
CA VAL A 52 -4.59 -3.74 -8.75
C VAL A 52 -5.78 -3.90 -7.80
N ILE A 53 -6.04 -2.92 -6.93
CA ILE A 53 -7.19 -2.93 -6.02
C ILE A 53 -8.50 -3.01 -6.82
N GLY A 54 -8.66 -2.17 -7.84
CA GLY A 54 -9.82 -2.18 -8.72
C GLY A 54 -10.06 -3.54 -9.38
N SER A 55 -8.98 -4.13 -9.92
CA SER A 55 -9.03 -5.45 -10.55
C SER A 55 -9.44 -6.55 -9.57
N LEU A 56 -9.03 -6.46 -8.30
CA LEU A 56 -9.42 -7.41 -7.26
C LEU A 56 -10.91 -7.31 -6.93
N PHE A 57 -11.43 -6.09 -6.76
CA PHE A 57 -12.85 -5.85 -6.52
C PHE A 57 -13.72 -6.33 -7.69
N GLN A 58 -13.31 -6.01 -8.92
CA GLN A 58 -13.98 -6.49 -10.14
C GLN A 58 -14.04 -8.02 -10.18
N ARG A 59 -12.94 -8.70 -9.83
CA ARG A 59 -12.86 -10.16 -9.85
C ARG A 59 -13.78 -10.84 -8.83
N VAL A 60 -14.09 -10.17 -7.71
CA VAL A 60 -15.05 -10.67 -6.71
C VAL A 60 -16.46 -10.13 -6.91
N GLY A 61 -16.72 -9.41 -8.01
CA GLY A 61 -18.04 -8.87 -8.35
C GLY A 61 -18.52 -7.77 -7.40
N LYS A 62 -17.60 -7.01 -6.78
CA LYS A 62 -17.94 -5.94 -5.85
C LYS A 62 -17.46 -4.59 -6.35
N VAL A 63 -18.13 -3.54 -5.86
CA VAL A 63 -17.70 -2.15 -6.03
C VAL A 63 -16.77 -1.78 -4.86
N PRO A 64 -15.61 -1.15 -5.12
CA PRO A 64 -14.77 -0.62 -4.05
C PRO A 64 -15.54 0.37 -3.15
N PRO A 65 -15.34 0.34 -1.82
CA PRO A 65 -16.05 1.23 -0.88
C PRO A 65 -15.55 2.68 -0.90
N ALA A 66 -14.46 2.97 -1.61
CA ALA A 66 -13.88 4.29 -1.82
C ALA A 66 -13.14 4.30 -3.16
N ASP A 67 -12.63 5.46 -3.59
CA ASP A 67 -11.82 5.52 -4.81
C ASP A 67 -10.62 4.58 -4.71
N GLN A 68 -10.29 3.93 -5.82
CA GLN A 68 -9.23 2.91 -5.84
C GLN A 68 -7.86 3.51 -5.51
N ASN A 69 -7.62 4.77 -5.89
CA ASN A 69 -6.38 5.47 -5.58
C ASN A 69 -6.35 5.99 -4.14
N GLU A 70 -7.50 6.32 -3.55
CA GLU A 70 -7.60 6.62 -2.11
C GLU A 70 -7.30 5.39 -1.26
N LEU A 71 -7.86 4.23 -1.64
CA LEU A 71 -7.53 2.95 -1.03
C LEU A 71 -6.04 2.63 -1.18
N ALA A 72 -5.47 2.84 -2.37
CA ALA A 72 -4.04 2.67 -2.60
C ALA A 72 -3.19 3.57 -1.69
N ALA A 73 -3.54 4.85 -1.58
CA ALA A 73 -2.86 5.80 -0.70
C ALA A 73 -2.89 5.34 0.77
N ALA A 74 -4.03 4.80 1.23
CA ALA A 74 -4.17 4.24 2.58
C ALA A 74 -3.27 3.01 2.80
N PHE A 75 -3.22 2.08 1.83
CA PHE A 75 -2.33 0.92 1.91
C PHE A 75 -0.85 1.33 1.91
N MET A 76 -0.46 2.28 1.06
CA MET A 76 0.90 2.83 1.03
C MET A 76 1.27 3.48 2.36
N ALA A 77 0.38 4.31 2.93
CA ALA A 77 0.61 4.95 4.22
C ALA A 77 0.78 3.93 5.35
N MET A 78 -0.03 2.87 5.36
CA MET A 78 0.10 1.77 6.31
C MET A 78 1.42 1.02 6.15
N ALA A 79 1.80 0.67 4.91
CA ALA A 79 3.07 -0.01 4.64
C ALA A 79 4.28 0.80 5.10
N HIS A 80 4.33 2.09 4.75
CA HIS A 80 5.39 3.00 5.19
C HIS A 80 5.40 3.20 6.70
N GLY A 81 4.23 3.36 7.32
CA GLY A 81 4.10 3.53 8.76
C GLY A 81 4.57 2.30 9.54
N LEU A 82 4.25 1.09 9.07
CA LEU A 82 4.69 -0.16 9.67
C LEU A 82 6.19 -0.37 9.50
N ALA A 83 6.75 -0.05 8.32
CA ALA A 83 8.19 -0.09 8.09
C ALA A 83 8.95 0.90 8.99
N LEU A 84 8.45 2.14 9.12
CA LEU A 84 9.05 3.17 9.96
C LEU A 84 9.02 2.82 11.45
N GLN A 85 7.96 2.16 11.92
CA GLN A 85 7.77 1.78 13.32
C GLN A 85 8.46 0.46 13.70
N LYS A 86 9.14 -0.20 12.76
CA LYS A 86 9.83 -1.46 13.02
C LYS A 86 11.04 -1.21 13.91
N THR A 87 10.97 -1.66 15.17
CA THR A 87 12.02 -1.45 16.19
C THR A 87 12.89 -2.68 16.49
N GLY A 88 12.63 -3.83 15.85
CA GLY A 88 13.33 -5.09 16.13
C GLY A 88 13.51 -6.00 14.92
N THR A 89 14.26 -7.09 15.10
CA THR A 89 14.61 -8.09 14.07
C THR A 89 13.57 -9.21 13.91
N GLY A 90 12.42 -9.09 14.56
CA GLY A 90 11.33 -10.06 14.49
C GLY A 90 10.69 -10.15 13.11
N ALA A 91 9.87 -11.18 12.91
CA ALA A 91 9.12 -11.37 11.67
C ALA A 91 8.23 -10.15 11.39
N ASP A 92 8.30 -9.64 10.16
CA ASP A 92 7.57 -8.45 9.74
C ASP A 92 6.08 -8.76 9.58
N PRO A 93 5.17 -8.12 10.35
CA PRO A 93 3.74 -8.36 10.21
C PRO A 93 3.11 -7.59 9.04
N SER A 94 3.85 -6.73 8.34
CA SER A 94 3.30 -5.75 7.40
C SER A 94 2.49 -6.40 6.28
N GLY A 95 3.06 -7.39 5.58
CA GLY A 95 2.34 -8.11 4.53
C GLY A 95 1.07 -8.80 5.03
N LYS A 96 1.12 -9.39 6.24
CA LYS A 96 -0.05 -10.02 6.88
C LYS A 96 -1.14 -9.00 7.20
N LEU A 97 -0.76 -7.83 7.74
CA LEU A 97 -1.70 -6.77 8.09
C LEU A 97 -2.33 -6.17 6.84
N ILE A 98 -1.54 -5.80 5.83
CA ILE A 98 -2.03 -5.31 4.53
C ILE A 98 -3.06 -6.27 3.95
N MET A 99 -2.76 -7.58 3.98
CA MET A 99 -3.69 -8.61 3.52
C MET A 99 -4.96 -8.73 4.35
N LEU A 100 -4.86 -8.63 5.68
CA LEU A 100 -6.01 -8.63 6.55
C LEU A 100 -6.94 -7.47 6.20
N PHE A 101 -6.41 -6.26 6.07
CA PHE A 101 -7.20 -5.07 5.70
C PHE A 101 -7.84 -5.22 4.31
N LEU A 102 -7.08 -5.66 3.30
CA LEU A 102 -7.61 -5.90 1.96
C LEU A 102 -8.73 -6.94 1.95
N ARG A 103 -8.56 -8.05 2.67
CA ARG A 103 -9.62 -9.07 2.81
C ARG A 103 -10.85 -8.50 3.49
N SER A 104 -10.66 -7.77 4.59
CA SER A 104 -11.77 -7.13 5.30
C SER A 104 -12.55 -6.20 4.37
N LEU A 105 -11.88 -5.41 3.53
CA LEU A 105 -12.54 -4.55 2.54
C LEU A 105 -13.27 -5.35 1.45
N LEU A 106 -12.67 -6.43 0.93
CA LEU A 106 -13.29 -7.28 -0.08
C LEU A 106 -14.51 -8.03 0.46
N PHE A 107 -14.57 -8.34 1.75
CA PHE A 107 -15.68 -9.10 2.35
C PHE A 107 -16.61 -8.28 3.23
N ALA A 108 -16.29 -7.00 3.46
CA ALA A 108 -17.18 -6.08 4.14
C ALA A 108 -18.56 -6.06 3.45
N PRO A 109 -19.65 -5.96 4.22
CA PRO A 109 -20.97 -5.67 3.67
C PRO A 109 -20.92 -4.31 2.97
N SER A 110 -21.60 -4.20 1.82
CA SER A 110 -21.74 -2.94 1.12
C SER A 110 -22.35 -1.90 2.05
N ALA A 111 -21.79 -0.70 2.12
CA ALA A 111 -22.43 0.40 2.82
C ALA A 111 -23.80 0.64 2.17
N THR A 112 -24.87 0.50 2.97
CA THR A 112 -26.26 0.77 2.61
C THR A 112 -26.51 2.24 2.34
#